data_AF-A0A7J9IAA7-F1
#
_entry.id   AF-A0A7J9IAA7-F1
#
_cell.length_a   1.000
_cell.length_b   1.000
_cell.length_c   1.000
_cell.angle_alpha   90.00
_cell.angle_beta   90.00
_cell.angle_gamma   90.00
#
_symmetry.space_group_name_H-M   'P 1'
#
loop_
_entity.id
_entity.type
_entity.pdbx_description
1 polymer ?
#
loop_
_entity_poly.entity_id
_entity_poly.type
_entity_poly.pdbx_seq_one_letter_code
_entity_poly.pdbx_strand_id
1 'polypeptide(L)'
;MVQLKRMRITDCKMLEGIMADADDGRTYSIMFKHLEHLRLQSLQALTCFCSGYHQLKFPSLVELVAIECPEFSIFCKGEVSTPLLK
;
A
#
# COMPACT_ATOMS: atom_id res chain seq x y z
N MET A 1 -8.77 -20.70 6.91
CA MET A 1 -8.06 -19.40 6.97
C MET A 1 -8.68 -18.48 5.94
N VAL A 2 -8.99 -17.24 6.31
CA VAL A 2 -9.54 -16.21 5.41
C VAL A 2 -8.39 -15.31 4.96
N GLN A 3 -8.30 -15.03 3.66
CA GLN A 3 -7.23 -14.20 3.05
C GLN A 3 -7.85 -12.96 2.41
N LEU A 4 -7.21 -11.79 2.60
CA LEU A 4 -7.70 -10.53 2.07
C LEU A 4 -7.52 -10.48 0.55
N LYS A 5 -8.63 -10.30 -0.18
CA LYS A 5 -8.64 -10.15 -1.65
C LYS A 5 -8.86 -8.72 -2.13
N ARG A 6 -9.56 -7.92 -1.33
CA ARG A 6 -9.90 -6.54 -1.66
C ARG A 6 -9.66 -5.67 -0.45
N MET A 7 -8.88 -4.61 -0.63
CA MET A 7 -8.61 -3.61 0.39
C MET A 7 -9.11 -2.27 -0.11
N ARG A 8 -9.99 -1.64 0.67
CA ARG A 8 -10.54 -0.32 0.38
C ARG A 8 -10.39 0.55 1.63
N ILE A 9 -9.69 1.66 1.50
CA ILE A 9 -9.56 2.68 2.54
C ILE A 9 -10.15 3.97 1.98
N THR A 10 -11.18 4.49 2.64
CA THR A 10 -11.90 5.68 2.19
C THR A 10 -12.17 6.67 3.30
N ASP A 11 -12.10 7.96 2.97
CA ASP A 11 -12.50 9.07 3.83
C ASP A 11 -11.71 9.19 5.14
N CYS A 12 -10.48 8.66 5.18
CA CYS A 12 -9.58 8.79 6.32
C CYS A 12 -8.71 10.05 6.19
N LYS A 13 -9.22 11.18 6.67
CA LYS A 13 -8.59 12.50 6.50
C LYS A 13 -7.25 12.68 7.23
N MET A 14 -7.00 11.90 8.28
CA MET A 14 -5.79 11.98 9.12
C MET A 14 -4.80 10.83 8.87
N LEU A 15 -5.09 9.93 7.92
CA LEU A 15 -4.24 8.78 7.67
C LEU A 15 -3.01 9.21 6.86
N GLU A 16 -1.82 9.21 7.48
CA GLU A 16 -0.57 9.63 6.83
C GLU A 16 0.18 8.47 6.13
N GLY A 17 0.02 7.25 6.66
CA GLY A 17 0.59 6.03 6.11
C GLY A 17 -0.26 4.80 6.44
N ILE A 18 -0.24 3.79 5.56
CA ILE A 18 -1.04 2.56 5.73
C ILE A 18 -0.25 1.49 6.48
N MET A 19 1.06 1.42 6.21
CA MET A 19 2.00 0.55 6.89
C MET A 19 3.06 1.40 7.59
N ALA A 20 3.23 1.17 8.89
CA ALA A 20 4.29 1.77 9.69
C ALA A 20 5.59 0.96 9.55
N ASP A 21 6.72 1.67 9.58
CA ASP A 21 8.03 1.06 9.80
C ASP A 21 8.13 0.56 11.25
N ALA A 22 8.85 -0.54 11.48
CA ALA A 22 9.05 -1.10 12.81
C ALA A 22 10.13 -0.37 13.62
N ASP A 23 10.86 0.58 13.00
CA ASP A 23 11.96 1.37 13.58
C ASP A 23 13.07 0.49 14.22
N ASP A 24 13.22 -0.74 13.73
CA ASP A 24 14.23 -1.70 14.18
C ASP A 24 15.46 -1.73 13.26
N GLY A 25 15.50 -0.82 12.27
CA GLY A 25 16.53 -0.72 11.25
C GLY A 25 16.55 -1.89 10.25
N ARG A 26 15.52 -2.74 10.23
CA ARG A 26 15.46 -3.92 9.36
C ARG A 26 14.58 -3.69 8.14
N THR A 27 14.99 -4.32 7.05
CA THR A 27 14.20 -4.38 5.83
C THR A 27 13.48 -5.72 5.75
N TYR A 28 12.17 -5.68 5.58
CA TYR A 28 11.33 -6.86 5.44
C TYR A 28 10.89 -7.09 3.99
N SER A 29 10.63 -8.36 3.64
CA SER A 29 9.95 -8.74 2.41
C SER A 29 8.52 -9.14 2.75
N ILE A 30 7.55 -8.30 2.37
CA ILE A 30 6.14 -8.43 2.74
C ILE A 30 5.35 -8.81 1.49
N MET A 31 4.54 -9.87 1.59
CA MET A 31 3.79 -10.39 0.45
C MET A 31 2.28 -10.38 0.70
N PHE A 32 1.56 -9.61 -0.11
CA PHE A 32 0.10 -9.61 -0.19
C PHE A 32 -0.35 -10.62 -1.25
N LYS A 33 -0.18 -11.92 -0.94
CA LYS A 33 -0.29 -13.01 -1.92
C LYS A 33 -1.62 -13.06 -2.69
N HIS A 34 -2.72 -12.69 -2.04
CA HIS A 34 -4.07 -12.84 -2.60
C HIS A 34 -4.79 -11.50 -2.79
N LEU A 35 -4.12 -10.38 -2.55
CA LEU A 35 -4.74 -9.08 -2.74
C LEU A 35 -4.88 -8.79 -4.23
N GLU A 36 -6.12 -8.75 -4.70
CA GLU A 36 -6.48 -8.54 -6.10
C GLU A 36 -6.78 -7.07 -6.40
N HIS A 37 -7.43 -6.36 -5.46
CA HIS A 37 -7.81 -4.96 -5.65
C HIS A 37 -7.40 -4.11 -4.43
N LEU A 38 -6.71 -3.00 -4.70
CA LEU A 38 -6.36 -1.98 -3.72
C LEU A 38 -6.97 -0.64 -4.12
N ARG A 39 -7.86 -0.10 -3.29
CA ARG A 39 -8.47 1.20 -3.52
C ARG A 39 -8.23 2.15 -2.35
N LEU A 40 -7.64 3.29 -2.67
CA LEU A 40 -7.37 4.42 -1.80
C LEU A 40 -8.22 5.58 -2.31
N GLN A 41 -9.11 6.12 -1.48
CA GLN A 41 -10.00 7.20 -1.92
C GLN A 41 -10.22 8.26 -0.84
N SER A 42 -10.14 9.53 -1.23
CA SER A 42 -10.44 10.68 -0.35
C SER A 42 -9.57 10.68 0.91
N LEU A 43 -8.26 10.40 0.74
CA LEU A 43 -7.26 10.29 1.81
C LEU A 43 -6.36 11.54 1.79
N GLN A 44 -6.80 12.59 2.47
CA GLN A 44 -6.21 13.93 2.36
C GLN A 44 -4.77 14.02 2.88
N ALA A 45 -4.47 13.34 3.99
CA ALA A 45 -3.14 13.37 4.60
C ALA A 45 -2.21 12.22 4.15
N LEU A 46 -2.67 11.32 3.28
CA LEU A 46 -1.90 10.12 2.93
C LEU A 46 -0.70 10.51 2.09
N THR A 47 0.51 10.33 2.63
CA THR A 47 1.76 10.64 1.92
C THR A 47 2.37 9.40 1.28
N CYS A 48 2.24 8.24 1.94
CA CYS A 48 2.82 6.98 1.48
C CYS A 48 1.99 5.75 1.85
N PHE A 49 2.16 4.64 1.11
CA PHE A 49 1.53 3.37 1.49
C PHE A 49 2.34 2.72 2.61
N CYS A 50 3.67 2.73 2.49
CA CYS A 50 4.62 2.22 3.48
C CYS A 50 5.76 3.22 3.70
N SER A 51 5.99 3.62 4.95
CA SER A 51 7.03 4.59 5.30
C SER A 51 8.44 3.99 5.43
N GLY A 52 8.54 2.67 5.59
CA GLY A 52 9.80 1.92 5.69
C GLY A 52 10.40 1.50 4.34
N TYR A 53 11.63 0.98 4.37
CA TYR A 53 12.40 0.55 3.19
C TYR A 53 12.11 -0.90 2.76
N HIS A 54 10.90 -1.39 3.01
CA HIS A 54 10.51 -2.78 2.80
C HIS A 54 10.27 -3.13 1.34
N GLN A 55 10.50 -4.40 0.99
CA GLN A 55 10.09 -4.96 -0.29
C GLN A 55 8.63 -5.40 -0.22
N LEU A 56 7.76 -4.79 -1.00
CA LEU A 56 6.34 -5.13 -1.07
C LEU A 56 6.03 -5.93 -2.33
N LYS A 57 5.45 -7.11 -2.18
CA LYS A 57 5.10 -8.02 -3.29
C LYS A 57 3.60 -8.22 -3.39
N PHE A 58 3.06 -7.95 -4.57
CA PHE A 58 1.64 -8.03 -4.90
C PHE A 58 1.42 -8.93 -6.13
N PRO A 59 1.62 -10.26 -6.00
CA PRO A 59 1.61 -11.17 -7.14
C PRO A 59 0.22 -11.37 -7.79
N SER A 60 -0.86 -10.96 -7.11
CA SER A 60 -2.23 -11.10 -7.62
C SER A 60 -2.94 -9.76 -7.82
N LEU A 61 -2.26 -8.63 -7.62
CA LEU A 61 -2.88 -7.31 -7.71
C LEU A 61 -3.12 -6.95 -9.17
N VAL A 62 -4.38 -6.88 -9.55
CA VAL A 62 -4.83 -6.53 -10.91
C VAL A 62 -5.33 -5.10 -11.01
N GLU A 63 -5.70 -4.49 -9.88
CA GLU A 63 -6.18 -3.12 -9.83
C GLU A 63 -5.62 -2.38 -8.61
N LEU A 64 -5.02 -1.21 -8.87
CA LEU A 64 -4.66 -0.23 -7.86
C LEU A 64 -5.27 1.11 -8.27
N VAL A 65 -6.12 1.66 -7.41
CA VAL A 65 -6.78 2.94 -7.64
C VAL A 65 -6.49 3.88 -6.48
N ALA A 66 -5.95 5.05 -6.79
CA ALA A 66 -5.81 6.18 -5.87
C ALA A 66 -6.59 7.37 -6.42
N ILE A 67 -7.65 7.80 -5.72
CA ILE A 67 -8.53 8.89 -6.13
C ILE A 67 -8.60 9.90 -4.99
N GLU A 68 -8.51 11.20 -5.27
CA GLU A 68 -8.59 12.26 -4.25
C GLU A 68 -7.63 12.04 -3.07
N CYS A 69 -6.38 11.68 -3.38
CA CYS A 69 -5.29 11.54 -2.41
C CYS A 69 -4.20 12.56 -2.77
N PRO A 70 -4.39 13.87 -2.50
CA PRO A 70 -3.56 14.94 -3.04
C PRO A 70 -2.10 14.89 -2.56
N GLU A 71 -1.86 14.44 -1.33
CA GLU A 71 -0.51 14.34 -0.75
C GLU A 71 0.20 13.03 -1.09
N PHE A 72 -0.46 12.10 -1.78
CA PHE A 72 0.07 10.76 -2.04
C PHE A 72 1.13 10.80 -3.14
N SER A 73 2.39 10.74 -2.71
CA SER A 73 3.54 10.99 -3.59
C SER A 73 4.39 9.75 -3.84
N ILE A 74 4.50 8.85 -2.86
CA ILE A 74 5.31 7.63 -2.96
C ILE A 74 4.52 6.41 -2.48
N PHE A 75 4.70 5.25 -3.12
CA PHE A 75 4.07 4.03 -2.61
C PHE A 75 4.86 3.46 -1.42
N CYS A 76 6.12 3.10 -1.65
CA CYS A 76 7.05 2.61 -0.64
C CYS A 76 8.43 3.20 -0.92
N LYS A 77 9.27 3.40 0.11
CA LYS A 77 10.67 3.79 -0.09
C LYS A 77 11.55 2.62 -0.54
N GLY A 78 11.13 1.40 -0.24
CA GLY A 78 11.76 0.18 -0.74
C GLY A 78 11.23 -0.22 -2.12
N GLU A 79 11.41 -1.48 -2.46
CA GLU A 79 10.99 -2.01 -3.77
C GLU A 79 9.52 -2.44 -3.76
N VAL A 80 8.85 -2.25 -4.89
CA VAL A 80 7.48 -2.71 -5.10
C VAL A 80 7.44 -3.62 -6.32
N SER A 81 6.86 -4.81 -6.16
CA SER A 81 6.68 -5.78 -7.24
C SER A 81 5.20 -6.05 -7.47
N THR A 82 4.71 -5.65 -8.63
CA THR A 82 3.32 -5.78 -9.08
C THR A 82 3.30 -6.39 -10.48
N PRO A 83 3.61 -7.69 -10.65
CA PRO A 83 3.84 -8.29 -11.97
C PRO A 83 2.62 -8.30 -12.90
N LEU A 84 1.41 -8.09 -12.36
CA LEU A 84 0.16 -8.08 -13.13
C LEU A 84 -0.38 -6.66 -13.39
N LEU A 85 0.17 -5.64 -12.73
CA LEU A 85 -0.23 -4.25 -12.91
C LEU A 85 0.66 -3.63 -14.01
N LYS A 86 0.03 -3.10 -15.06
CA LYS A 86 0.73 -2.51 -16.23
C LYS A 86 0.96 -1.01 -16.06
#